data_AF-A0A9X0JQT0-F1
#
_entry.id   AF-A0A9X0JQT0-F1
#
_cell.length_a   1.000
_cell.length_b   1.000
_cell.length_c   1.000
_cell.angle_alpha   90.00
_cell.angle_beta   90.00
_cell.angle_gamma   90.00
#
_symmetry.space_group_name_H-M   'P 1'
#
loop_
_entity.id
_entity.type
_entity.pdbx_description
1 polymer ?
#
loop_
_entity_poly.entity_id
_entity_poly.type
_entity_poly.pdbx_seq_one_letter_code
_entity_poly.pdbx_strand_id
1 'polypeptide(L)'
;IGAYSATKMNINLTPNPQKLEYGSVIMHNLGVVGILAAGIVTLGIGTLGIIFINGSSLGITLGAFHDKHYFSDIVMALIPHGILEIPAFIIAGAGDLYVVSSIILLIMKKKEKAKSNFKRGLILNCIAVILVILAGIVEASMPVAKIS
;
A
#
# COMPACT_ATOMS: atom_id res chain seq x y z
N ILE A 1 7.83 10.40 8.94
CA ILE A 1 8.88 10.92 8.03
C ILE A 1 8.25 11.82 6.96
N GLY A 2 7.31 11.33 6.13
CA GLY A 2 6.69 12.13 5.07
C GLY A 2 6.10 13.49 5.50
N ALA A 3 5.25 13.53 6.54
CA ALA A 3 4.65 14.79 7.00
C ALA A 3 5.70 15.79 7.51
N TYR A 4 6.65 15.31 8.31
CA TYR A 4 7.78 16.10 8.80
C TYR A 4 8.64 16.65 7.64
N SER A 5 8.89 15.85 6.60
CA SER A 5 9.61 16.28 5.41
C SER A 5 8.86 17.38 4.64
N ALA A 6 7.54 17.26 4.48
CA ALA A 6 6.72 18.28 3.82
C ALA A 6 6.76 19.62 4.56
N THR A 7 6.61 19.61 5.89
CA THR A 7 6.67 20.81 6.72
C THR A 7 8.04 21.50 6.65
N LYS A 8 9.14 20.73 6.56
CA LYS A 8 10.48 21.30 6.38
C LYS A 8 10.76 21.83 4.98
N MET A 9 10.18 21.22 3.94
CA MET A 9 10.47 21.56 2.54
C MET A 9 9.63 22.73 1.99
N ASN A 10 8.72 23.32 2.78
CA ASN A 10 7.87 24.45 2.38
C ASN A 10 7.22 24.25 0.99
N ILE A 11 6.71 23.03 0.77
CA ILE A 11 6.19 22.60 -0.53
C ILE A 11 4.85 23.30 -0.79
N ASN A 12 4.84 24.26 -1.73
CA ASN A 12 3.62 24.92 -2.17
C ASN A 12 2.91 24.08 -3.24
N LEU A 13 2.11 23.10 -2.81
CA LEU A 13 1.21 22.36 -3.70
C LEU A 13 -0.11 23.14 -3.86
N THR A 14 -0.49 23.39 -5.11
CA THR A 14 -1.88 23.75 -5.45
C THR A 14 -2.62 22.46 -5.81
N PRO A 15 -3.75 22.14 -5.18
CA PRO A 15 -4.52 20.98 -5.56
C PRO A 15 -4.97 21.12 -7.01
N ASN A 16 -4.54 20.20 -7.88
CA ASN A 16 -5.07 20.10 -9.23
C ASN A 16 -6.02 18.90 -9.23
N PRO A 17 -7.35 19.12 -9.23
CA PRO A 17 -8.31 18.03 -9.27
C PRO A 17 -8.26 17.38 -10.65
N GLN A 18 -7.33 16.45 -10.84
CA GLN A 18 -7.35 15.56 -11.98
C GLN A 18 -8.51 14.58 -11.78
N LYS A 19 -9.42 14.53 -12.75
CA LYS A 19 -10.35 13.40 -12.90
C LYS A 19 -9.48 12.18 -13.23
N LEU A 20 -9.04 11.46 -12.19
CA LEU A 20 -8.35 10.19 -12.39
C LEU A 20 -9.39 9.21 -12.94
N GLU A 21 -9.16 8.70 -14.15
CA GLU A 21 -10.01 7.63 -14.68
C GLU A 21 -9.93 6.44 -13.73
N TYR A 22 -11.10 5.86 -13.40
CA TYR A 22 -11.21 4.66 -12.55
C TYR A 22 -10.21 3.56 -12.96
N GLY A 23 -9.98 3.40 -14.27
CA GLY A 23 -9.01 2.44 -14.81
C GLY A 23 -7.56 2.75 -14.42
N SER A 24 -7.17 4.02 -14.34
CA SER A 24 -5.80 4.44 -13.97
C SER A 24 -5.48 4.10 -12.51
N VAL A 25 -6.41 4.39 -11.59
CA VAL A 25 -6.24 4.09 -10.15
C VAL A 25 -6.20 2.58 -9.92
N ILE A 26 -7.12 1.85 -10.55
CA ILE A 26 -7.17 0.39 -10.45
C ILE A 26 -5.90 -0.23 -11.04
N MET A 27 -5.39 0.24 -12.19
CA MET A 27 -4.16 -0.28 -12.79
C MET A 27 -2.91 0.06 -11.96
N HIS A 28 -2.87 1.22 -11.30
CA HIS A 28 -1.81 1.55 -10.35
C HIS A 28 -1.83 0.59 -9.15
N ASN A 29 -2.99 0.38 -8.54
CA ASN A 29 -3.14 -0.51 -7.39
C ASN A 29 -2.91 -1.98 -7.78
N LEU A 30 -3.31 -2.42 -8.98
CA LEU A 30 -2.96 -3.73 -9.54
C LEU A 30 -1.45 -3.86 -9.80
N GLY A 31 -0.81 -2.80 -10.28
CA GLY A 31 0.65 -2.74 -10.44
C GLY A 31 1.37 -2.89 -9.11
N VAL A 32 0.91 -2.17 -8.08
CA VAL A 32 1.43 -2.30 -6.71
C VAL A 32 1.25 -3.73 -6.19
N VAL A 33 0.08 -4.35 -6.39
CA VAL A 33 -0.16 -5.76 -6.05
C VAL A 33 0.77 -6.71 -6.83
N GLY A 34 1.00 -6.47 -8.11
CA GLY A 34 1.90 -7.26 -8.95
C GLY A 34 3.36 -7.17 -8.50
N ILE A 35 3.79 -6.00 -8.02
CA ILE A 35 5.15 -5.81 -7.50
C ILE A 35 5.27 -6.31 -6.05
N LEU A 36 4.20 -6.24 -5.23
CA LEU A 36 4.13 -6.91 -3.93
C LEU A 36 4.27 -8.43 -4.08
N ALA A 37 3.70 -9.02 -5.13
CA ALA A 37 3.94 -10.41 -5.47
C ALA A 37 5.41 -10.70 -5.87
N ALA A 38 6.12 -9.71 -6.43
CA ALA A 38 7.58 -9.77 -6.66
C ALA A 38 8.40 -9.57 -5.36
N GLY A 39 7.77 -9.12 -4.27
CA GLY A 39 8.31 -9.13 -2.91
C GLY A 39 8.85 -10.49 -2.49
N ILE A 40 8.18 -11.57 -2.89
CA ILE A 40 8.61 -12.95 -2.67
C ILE A 40 10.03 -13.20 -3.24
N VAL A 41 10.34 -12.63 -4.42
CA VAL A 41 11.65 -12.78 -5.09
C VAL A 41 12.75 -12.00 -4.37
N THR A 42 12.39 -10.87 -3.75
CA THR A 42 13.31 -9.99 -3.00
C THR A 42 13.37 -10.31 -1.51
N LEU A 43 12.89 -11.49 -1.11
CA LEU A 43 12.79 -11.91 0.30
C LEU A 43 11.94 -10.98 1.19
N GLY A 44 10.94 -10.31 0.62
CA GLY A 44 10.07 -9.34 1.29
C GLY A 44 10.64 -7.92 1.35
N ILE A 45 11.89 -7.68 0.90
CA ILE A 45 12.53 -6.35 0.94
C ILE A 45 11.85 -5.40 -0.04
N GLY A 46 11.50 -5.86 -1.24
CA GLY A 46 10.77 -5.07 -2.22
C GLY A 46 9.40 -4.63 -1.70
N THR A 47 8.69 -5.54 -1.04
CA THR A 47 7.42 -5.24 -0.36
C THR A 47 7.59 -4.15 0.70
N LEU A 48 8.59 -4.27 1.58
CA LEU A 48 8.88 -3.22 2.57
C LEU A 48 9.22 -1.86 1.95
N GLY A 49 9.99 -1.85 0.84
CA GLY A 49 10.35 -0.63 0.12
C GLY A 49 9.12 0.08 -0.48
N ILE A 50 8.20 -0.68 -1.08
CA ILE A 50 6.96 -0.13 -1.67
C ILE A 50 6.04 0.42 -0.58
N ILE A 51 5.90 -0.31 0.52
CA ILE A 51 5.14 0.15 1.69
C ILE A 51 5.72 1.47 2.22
N PHE A 52 7.05 1.55 2.30
CA PHE A 52 7.74 2.76 2.75
C PHE A 52 7.51 3.95 1.80
N ILE A 53 7.57 3.72 0.49
CA ILE A 53 7.34 4.76 -0.54
C ILE A 53 5.88 5.22 -0.49
N ASN A 54 4.91 4.29 -0.50
CA ASN A 54 3.48 4.61 -0.46
C ASN A 54 3.11 5.33 0.83
N GLY A 55 3.55 4.83 1.99
CA GLY A 55 3.33 5.49 3.28
C GLY A 55 4.01 6.86 3.38
N SER A 56 5.20 7.02 2.80
CA SER A 56 5.89 8.32 2.78
C SER A 56 5.19 9.32 1.87
N SER A 57 4.72 8.90 0.70
CA SER A 57 3.95 9.72 -0.23
C SER A 57 2.66 10.24 0.43
N LEU A 58 1.89 9.34 1.06
CA LEU A 58 0.70 9.71 1.85
C LEU A 58 1.04 10.73 2.95
N GLY A 59 2.12 10.49 3.70
CA GLY A 59 2.57 11.40 4.74
C GLY A 59 2.97 12.78 4.21
N ILE A 60 3.64 12.86 3.06
CA ILE A 60 4.02 14.13 2.42
C ILE A 60 2.76 14.91 2.02
N THR A 61 1.78 14.26 1.39
CA THR A 61 0.51 14.88 1.01
C THR A 61 -0.21 15.45 2.22
N LEU A 62 -0.37 14.66 3.30
CA LEU A 62 -1.00 15.15 4.53
C LEU A 62 -0.24 16.32 5.16
N GLY A 63 1.09 16.27 5.21
CA GLY A 63 1.91 17.35 5.77
C GLY A 63 1.91 18.62 4.94
N ALA A 64 1.84 18.52 3.62
CA ALA A 64 1.82 19.68 2.71
C ALA A 64 0.51 20.46 2.78
N PHE A 65 -0.60 19.79 3.11
CA PHE A 65 -1.92 20.40 3.17
C PHE A 65 -2.44 20.64 4.59
N HIS A 66 -1.69 20.28 5.65
CA HIS A 66 -2.12 20.39 7.05
C HIS A 66 -2.71 21.77 7.43
N ASP A 67 -2.08 22.86 6.97
CA ASP A 67 -2.50 24.23 7.29
C ASP A 67 -3.29 24.89 6.15
N LYS A 68 -3.77 24.11 5.16
CA LYS A 68 -4.52 24.63 4.00
C LYS A 68 -6.02 24.38 4.19
N HIS A 69 -6.84 25.29 3.65
CA HIS A 69 -8.31 25.21 3.77
C HIS A 69 -8.91 23.90 3.23
N TYR A 70 -8.24 23.22 2.30
CA TYR A 70 -8.68 21.96 1.69
C TYR A 70 -8.22 20.70 2.46
N PHE A 71 -7.59 20.84 3.63
CA PHE A 71 -7.07 19.71 4.40
C PHE A 71 -8.15 18.66 4.71
N SER A 72 -9.34 19.12 5.14
CA SER A 72 -10.45 18.24 5.48
C SER A 72 -10.92 17.40 4.28
N ASP A 73 -11.00 18.01 3.11
CA ASP A 73 -11.43 17.32 1.89
C ASP A 73 -10.40 16.28 1.42
N ILE A 74 -9.11 16.62 1.55
CA ILE A 74 -8.00 15.71 1.25
C ILE A 74 -7.99 14.53 2.21
N VAL A 75 -8.16 14.77 3.51
CA VAL A 75 -8.23 13.72 4.53
C VAL A 75 -9.44 12.81 4.28
N MET A 76 -10.61 13.36 3.94
CA MET A 76 -11.80 12.58 3.61
C MET A 76 -11.62 11.73 2.34
N ALA A 77 -10.86 12.21 1.36
CA ALA A 77 -10.52 11.41 0.18
C ALA A 77 -9.50 10.30 0.49
N LEU A 78 -8.60 10.53 1.46
CA LEU A 78 -7.45 9.66 1.72
C LEU A 78 -7.71 8.56 2.77
N ILE A 79 -8.40 8.90 3.86
CA ILE A 79 -8.67 8.00 4.98
C ILE A 79 -9.40 6.70 4.56
N PRO A 80 -10.46 6.74 3.71
CA PRO A 80 -11.30 5.56 3.48
C PRO A 80 -10.55 4.38 2.87
N HIS A 81 -9.65 4.62 1.91
CA HIS A 81 -8.84 3.57 1.30
C HIS A 81 -7.61 3.24 2.14
N GLY A 82 -6.97 4.24 2.76
CA GLY A 82 -5.78 4.04 3.60
C GLY A 82 -6.02 3.08 4.79
N ILE A 83 -7.23 3.04 5.35
CA ILE A 83 -7.62 2.08 6.40
C ILE A 83 -7.54 0.62 5.91
N LEU A 84 -7.75 0.36 4.62
CA LEU A 84 -7.69 -0.97 4.03
C LEU A 84 -6.29 -1.32 3.51
N GLU A 85 -5.57 -0.35 2.93
CA GLU A 85 -4.23 -0.57 2.38
C GLU A 85 -3.18 -0.87 3.44
N ILE A 86 -3.18 -0.13 4.55
CA ILE A 86 -2.19 -0.32 5.63
C ILE A 86 -2.20 -1.77 6.16
N PRO A 87 -3.34 -2.34 6.60
CA PRO A 87 -3.37 -3.74 7.03
C PRO A 87 -3.08 -4.72 5.89
N ALA A 88 -3.52 -4.43 4.66
CA ALA A 88 -3.21 -5.28 3.50
C ALA A 88 -1.70 -5.42 3.29
N PHE A 89 -0.98 -4.31 3.37
CA PHE A 89 0.47 -4.25 3.23
C PHE A 89 1.22 -4.99 4.33
N ILE A 90 0.78 -4.85 5.59
CA ILE A 90 1.35 -5.60 6.72
C ILE A 90 1.16 -7.11 6.51
N ILE A 91 -0.04 -7.52 6.08
CA ILE A 91 -0.38 -8.92 5.82
C ILE A 91 0.46 -9.47 4.64
N ALA A 92 0.65 -8.69 3.57
CA ALA A 92 1.50 -9.07 2.43
C ALA A 92 2.97 -9.27 2.87
N GLY A 93 3.52 -8.33 3.64
CA GLY A 93 4.88 -8.47 4.16
C GLY A 93 5.06 -9.70 5.05
N ALA A 94 4.08 -10.01 5.90
CA ALA A 94 4.09 -11.25 6.69
C ALA A 94 4.00 -12.50 5.79
N GLY A 95 3.16 -12.46 4.76
CA GLY A 95 2.99 -13.54 3.79
C GLY A 95 4.29 -13.85 3.04
N ASP A 96 4.99 -12.82 2.57
CA ASP A 96 6.29 -12.94 1.91
C ASP A 96 7.34 -13.60 2.81
N LEU A 97 7.44 -13.20 4.09
CA LEU A 97 8.36 -13.80 5.06
C LEU A 97 8.05 -15.28 5.30
N TYR A 98 6.78 -15.68 5.31
CA TYR A 98 6.39 -17.10 5.39
C TYR A 98 6.82 -17.89 4.14
N VAL A 99 6.70 -17.30 2.94
CA VAL A 99 7.17 -17.94 1.71
C VAL A 99 8.70 -18.07 1.71
N VAL A 100 9.43 -17.04 2.10
CA VAL A 100 10.90 -17.09 2.26
C VAL A 100 11.31 -18.16 3.28
N SER A 101 10.65 -18.19 4.43
CA SER A 101 10.87 -19.20 5.46
C SER A 101 10.66 -20.61 4.92
N SER A 102 9.68 -20.81 4.04
CA SER A 102 9.45 -22.12 3.40
C SER A 102 10.64 -22.57 2.55
N ILE A 103 11.27 -21.65 1.80
CA ILE A 103 12.45 -21.94 0.97
C ILE A 103 13.63 -22.35 1.86
N ILE A 104 13.89 -21.59 2.93
CA ILE A 104 14.95 -21.92 3.90
C ILE A 104 14.70 -23.30 4.52
N LEU A 105 13.46 -23.61 4.90
CA LEU A 105 13.09 -24.90 5.48
C LEU A 105 13.25 -26.06 4.49
N LEU A 106 13.04 -25.84 3.19
CA LEU A 106 13.32 -26.84 2.15
C LEU A 106 14.82 -27.14 2.06
N ILE A 107 15.68 -26.12 2.12
CA ILE A 107 17.15 -26.29 2.14
C ILE A 107 17.57 -27.09 3.38
N MET A 108 16.94 -26.84 4.52
CA MET A 108 17.14 -27.60 5.77
C MET A 108 16.50 -28.99 5.76
N LYS A 109 15.95 -29.46 4.62
CA LYS A 109 15.24 -30.74 4.47
C LYS A 109 14.01 -30.91 5.37
N LYS A 110 13.43 -29.83 5.89
CA LYS A 110 12.22 -29.82 6.75
C LYS A 110 10.94 -29.67 5.90
N LYS A 111 10.67 -30.63 5.02
CA LYS A 111 9.62 -30.56 3.98
C LYS A 111 8.22 -30.25 4.52
N GLU A 112 7.79 -30.88 5.61
CA GLU A 112 6.45 -30.66 6.19
C GLU A 112 6.26 -29.22 6.69
N LYS A 113 7.26 -28.68 7.43
CA LYS A 113 7.23 -27.30 7.91
C LYS A 113 7.30 -26.30 6.76
N ALA A 114 8.10 -26.59 5.73
CA ALA A 114 8.16 -25.77 4.54
C ALA A 114 6.80 -25.67 3.84
N LYS A 115 6.12 -26.81 3.60
CA LYS A 115 4.80 -26.82 2.96
C LYS A 115 3.77 -26.03 3.77
N SER A 116 3.81 -26.14 5.10
CA SER A 116 2.94 -25.38 6.00
C SER A 116 3.17 -23.87 5.88
N ASN A 117 4.44 -23.44 5.94
CA ASN A 117 4.80 -22.02 5.82
C ASN A 117 4.47 -21.45 4.44
N PHE A 118 4.72 -22.21 3.37
CA PHE A 118 4.37 -21.80 2.01
C PHE A 118 2.85 -21.55 1.88
N LYS A 119 2.04 -22.49 2.38
CA LYS A 119 0.57 -22.35 2.36
C LYS A 119 0.10 -21.14 3.18
N ARG A 120 0.68 -20.92 4.37
CA ARG A 120 0.37 -19.74 5.20
C ARG A 120 0.72 -18.45 4.47
N GLY A 121 1.90 -18.37 3.88
CA GLY A 121 2.36 -17.21 3.13
C GLY A 121 1.42 -16.88 1.96
N LEU A 122 1.04 -17.89 1.18
CA LEU A 122 0.11 -17.72 0.07
C LEU A 122 -1.27 -17.23 0.51
N ILE A 123 -1.83 -17.79 1.60
CA ILE A 123 -3.12 -17.36 2.14
C ILE A 123 -3.07 -15.88 2.57
N LEU A 124 -2.02 -15.48 3.28
CA LEU A 124 -1.84 -14.08 3.70
C LEU A 124 -1.75 -13.15 2.48
N ASN A 125 -0.95 -13.51 1.47
CA ASN A 125 -0.85 -12.71 0.25
C ASN A 125 -2.18 -12.62 -0.52
N CYS A 126 -2.97 -13.69 -0.57
CA CYS A 126 -4.32 -13.64 -1.12
C CYS A 126 -5.24 -12.67 -0.35
N ILE A 127 -5.21 -12.71 0.99
CA ILE A 127 -5.99 -11.80 1.84
C ILE A 127 -5.56 -10.35 1.59
N ALA A 128 -4.26 -10.09 1.52
CA ALA A 128 -3.73 -8.76 1.22
C ALA A 128 -4.21 -8.24 -0.13
N VAL A 129 -4.15 -9.06 -1.18
CA VAL A 129 -4.65 -8.70 -2.53
C VAL A 129 -6.13 -8.30 -2.47
N ILE A 130 -6.96 -9.08 -1.77
CA ILE A 130 -8.38 -8.78 -1.61
C ILE A 130 -8.58 -7.43 -0.92
N LEU A 131 -7.84 -7.16 0.15
CA LEU A 131 -7.94 -5.88 0.88
C LEU A 131 -7.52 -4.69 0.02
N VAL A 132 -6.46 -4.81 -0.80
CA VAL A 132 -6.05 -3.74 -1.73
C VAL A 132 -7.12 -3.50 -2.81
N ILE A 133 -7.74 -4.57 -3.33
CA ILE A 133 -8.85 -4.43 -4.29
C ILE A 133 -10.02 -3.68 -3.64
N LEU A 134 -10.37 -4.05 -2.40
CA LEU A 134 -11.42 -3.35 -1.65
C LEU A 134 -11.05 -1.88 -1.40
N ALA A 135 -9.78 -1.58 -1.12
CA ALA A 135 -9.28 -0.21 -0.98
C ALA A 135 -9.49 0.60 -2.26
N GLY A 136 -9.12 0.03 -3.42
CA GLY A 136 -9.34 0.67 -4.72
C GLY A 136 -10.84 0.89 -5.04
N ILE A 137 -11.72 -0.03 -4.63
CA ILE A 137 -13.18 0.17 -4.77
C ILE A 137 -13.68 1.31 -3.89
N VAL A 138 -13.18 1.41 -2.65
CA VAL A 138 -13.53 2.50 -1.73
C VAL A 138 -13.04 3.84 -2.27
N GLU A 139 -11.80 3.91 -2.75
CA GLU A 139 -11.23 5.11 -3.39
C GLU A 139 -12.05 5.53 -4.60
N ALA A 140 -12.38 4.57 -5.46
CA ALA A 140 -13.21 4.75 -6.64
C ALA A 140 -14.64 5.23 -6.30
N SER A 141 -15.19 4.83 -5.16
CA SER A 141 -16.55 5.24 -4.75
C SER A 141 -16.60 6.64 -4.13
N MET A 142 -15.45 7.20 -3.73
CA MET A 142 -15.39 8.54 -3.16
C MET A 142 -15.52 9.59 -4.27
N PRO A 143 -16.47 10.55 -4.15
CA PRO A 143 -16.54 11.67 -5.09
C PRO A 143 -15.21 12.42 -5.12
N VAL A 144 -14.75 12.81 -6.31
CA VAL A 144 -13.62 13.75 -6.44
C VAL A 144 -13.92 14.95 -5.55
N ALA A 145 -13.07 15.17 -4.54
CA ALA A 145 -13.20 16.31 -3.64
C ALA A 145 -13.44 17.57 -4.49
N LYS A 146 -14.59 18.23 -4.30
CA LYS A 146 -14.85 19.52 -4.95
C LYS A 146 -13.97 20.54 -4.27
N ILE A 147 -12.78 20.72 -4.81
CA ILE A 147 -11.86 21.78 -4.41
C ILE A 147 -12.40 23.07 -5.03
N SER A 148 -13.45 23.64 -4.43
CA SER A 148 -14.01 24.96 -4.79
C SER A 148 -13.49 26.02 -3.85
#